data_AF-A0AAW0A8U8-F1
#
_entry.id   AF-A0AAW0A8U8-F1
#
_cell.length_a   1.000
_cell.length_b   1.000
_cell.length_c   1.000
_cell.angle_alpha   90.00
_cell.angle_beta   90.00
_cell.angle_gamma   90.00
#
_symmetry.space_group_name_H-M   'P 1'
#
loop_
_entity.id
_entity.type
_entity.pdbx_description
1 polymer ?
#
loop_
_entity_poly.entity_id
_entity_poly.type
_entity_poly.pdbx_seq_one_letter_code
_entity_poly.pdbx_strand_id
1 'polypeptide(L)'
;MPKSPFTRSQDDLIESFYPEFVKKMDEGSSGGELTKWKQGKASDILESDIFKDLDCTKFSRKNWFEMIVRKFTNYRNQVYLKNNPATASSAISSMKKNPIMKFSSVLSGRQLFAQKNKTSFTADTEQRMKDTNNQNFGAVYQAILCHKWDSLTDEERKEWNDRAEAEAGDIQRNQEHFPETIGLALQDLCQGGLVGDAEMVLFYGFRDSEGHDLVSGSIHAHCQHNKKQFGSDESTLQSDYEQHWWEFLDSVIPQRVQDSSSVPRNSTGHPIFPQINLESTPTADIRVLIVDYFEQCWVTKAARGIDDKVLLMPWEKIATTPDQFFDTESFPIKLDHPQNLSTAGVHELATALFKISAIDNPNPFRFRDAKEDSTISSPPPERDPSAPPEEHKPQSFGPKAPPPPPKSPSQSVQDEQDEASEKRKLNDE
;
A
#
# COMPACT_ATOMS: atom_id res chain seq x y z
N MET A 1 -37.89 6.24 31.36
CA MET A 1 -37.62 5.35 30.22
C MET A 1 -38.70 5.59 29.17
N PRO A 2 -38.39 5.55 27.86
CA PRO A 2 -39.44 5.55 26.85
C PRO A 2 -40.43 4.41 27.12
N LYS A 3 -41.73 4.66 26.90
CA LYS A 3 -42.77 3.64 27.09
C LYS A 3 -42.48 2.45 26.17
N SER A 4 -42.63 1.23 26.71
CA SER A 4 -42.53 0.01 25.93
C SER A 4 -43.51 0.08 24.76
N PRO A 5 -43.12 -0.30 23.53
CA PRO A 5 -44.03 -0.35 22.39
C PRO A 5 -44.99 -1.55 22.46
N PHE A 6 -44.72 -2.49 23.37
CA PHE A 6 -45.56 -3.66 23.62
C PHE A 6 -46.73 -3.31 24.52
N THR A 7 -47.83 -4.05 24.38
CA THR A 7 -48.93 -4.00 25.33
C THR A 7 -48.51 -4.57 26.68
N ARG A 8 -49.30 -4.31 27.73
CA ARG A 8 -49.00 -4.83 29.07
C ARG A 8 -48.91 -6.36 29.08
N SER A 9 -49.84 -7.04 28.43
CA SER A 9 -49.87 -8.51 28.36
C SER A 9 -48.68 -9.09 27.57
N GLN A 10 -48.24 -8.41 26.52
CA GLN A 10 -47.04 -8.79 25.77
C GLN A 10 -45.77 -8.64 26.63
N ASP A 11 -45.68 -7.54 27.38
CA ASP A 11 -44.59 -7.32 28.33
C ASP A 11 -44.59 -8.38 29.44
N ASP A 12 -45.75 -8.68 30.03
CA ASP A 12 -45.88 -9.69 31.07
C ASP A 12 -45.45 -11.08 30.55
N LEU A 13 -45.75 -11.43 29.28
CA LEU A 13 -45.26 -12.67 28.67
C LEU A 13 -43.73 -12.67 28.55
N ILE A 14 -43.12 -11.59 28.02
CA ILE A 14 -41.65 -11.52 27.87
C ILE A 14 -40.98 -11.64 29.25
N GLU A 15 -41.50 -10.94 30.26
CA GLU A 15 -40.95 -10.92 31.61
C GLU A 15 -41.08 -12.29 32.31
N SER A 16 -42.09 -13.08 31.95
CA SER A 16 -42.25 -14.44 32.48
C SER A 16 -41.08 -15.39 32.15
N PHE A 17 -40.28 -15.07 31.11
CA PHE A 17 -39.10 -15.85 30.73
C PHE A 17 -37.80 -15.39 31.41
N TYR A 18 -37.81 -14.30 32.19
CA TYR A 18 -36.62 -13.85 32.91
C TYR A 18 -36.06 -14.87 33.90
N PRO A 19 -36.86 -15.63 34.68
CA PRO A 19 -36.33 -16.67 35.55
C PRO A 19 -35.56 -17.77 34.79
N GLU A 20 -36.07 -18.19 33.62
CA GLU A 20 -35.37 -19.16 32.76
C GLU A 20 -34.05 -18.59 32.24
N PHE A 21 -34.06 -17.30 31.86
CA PHE A 21 -32.85 -16.61 31.40
C PHE A 21 -31.80 -16.47 32.51
N VAL A 22 -32.22 -16.19 33.74
CA VAL A 22 -31.35 -16.15 34.93
C VAL A 22 -30.71 -17.51 35.17
N LYS A 23 -31.50 -18.59 35.17
CA LYS A 23 -30.99 -19.95 35.30
C LYS A 23 -29.92 -20.26 34.26
N LYS A 24 -30.13 -19.86 33.00
CA LYS A 24 -29.14 -20.02 31.94
C LYS A 24 -27.83 -19.26 32.19
N MET A 25 -27.89 -18.08 32.79
CA MET A 25 -26.70 -17.32 33.16
C MET A 25 -25.97 -17.95 34.35
N ASP A 26 -26.71 -18.44 35.35
CA ASP A 26 -26.15 -19.10 36.54
C ASP A 26 -25.51 -20.46 36.22
N GLU A 27 -25.96 -21.14 35.16
CA GLU A 27 -25.33 -22.35 34.59
C GLU A 27 -23.94 -22.08 33.95
N GLY A 28 -23.50 -20.81 33.87
CA GLY A 28 -22.21 -20.45 33.29
C GLY A 28 -22.19 -20.47 31.76
N SER A 29 -23.36 -20.38 31.11
CA SER A 29 -23.46 -20.37 29.64
C SER A 29 -22.57 -19.28 29.02
N SER A 30 -21.86 -19.61 27.95
CA SER A 30 -21.02 -18.67 27.23
C SER A 30 -21.84 -17.54 26.57
N GLY A 31 -21.17 -16.44 26.22
CA GLY A 31 -21.84 -15.29 25.55
C GLY A 31 -22.52 -15.66 24.23
N GLY A 32 -21.95 -16.62 23.49
CA GLY A 32 -22.54 -17.15 22.26
C GLY A 32 -23.81 -17.96 22.51
N GLU A 33 -23.82 -18.83 23.52
CA GLU A 33 -24.98 -19.64 23.91
C GLU A 33 -26.13 -18.78 24.42
N LEU A 34 -25.83 -17.77 25.25
CA LEU A 34 -26.84 -16.80 25.71
C LEU A 34 -27.44 -16.00 24.54
N THR A 35 -26.64 -15.70 23.52
CA THR A 35 -27.12 -15.01 22.31
C THR A 35 -28.07 -15.91 21.52
N LYS A 36 -27.69 -17.16 21.28
CA LYS A 36 -28.56 -18.15 20.62
C LYS A 36 -29.86 -18.38 21.38
N TRP A 37 -29.79 -18.49 22.71
CA TRP A 37 -30.98 -18.66 23.55
C TRP A 37 -31.94 -17.48 23.44
N LYS A 38 -31.44 -16.23 23.54
CA LYS A 38 -32.28 -15.02 23.39
C LYS A 38 -32.95 -14.95 22.03
N GLN A 39 -32.23 -15.30 20.97
CA GLN A 39 -32.76 -15.31 19.60
C GLN A 39 -33.82 -16.40 19.41
N GLY A 40 -33.58 -17.62 19.93
CA GLY A 40 -34.57 -18.70 19.92
C GLY A 40 -35.84 -18.28 20.65
N LYS A 41 -35.72 -17.81 21.90
CA LYS A 41 -36.88 -17.38 22.68
C LYS A 41 -37.61 -16.18 22.09
N ALA A 42 -36.91 -15.23 21.50
CA ALA A 42 -37.56 -14.12 20.80
C ALA A 42 -38.37 -14.60 19.59
N SER A 43 -37.92 -15.66 18.91
CA SER A 43 -38.69 -16.29 17.82
C SER A 43 -39.94 -16.97 18.37
N ASP A 44 -39.80 -17.79 19.41
CA ASP A 44 -40.92 -18.49 20.07
C ASP A 44 -41.99 -17.49 20.57
N ILE A 45 -41.57 -16.39 21.19
CA ILE A 45 -42.47 -15.34 21.70
C ILE A 45 -43.24 -14.69 20.55
N LEU A 46 -42.59 -14.41 19.42
CA LEU A 46 -43.25 -13.82 18.25
C LEU A 46 -44.24 -14.75 17.55
N GLU A 47 -44.13 -16.06 17.77
CA GLU A 47 -45.07 -17.05 17.24
C GLU A 47 -46.28 -17.26 18.15
N SER A 48 -46.23 -16.77 19.40
CA SER A 48 -47.35 -16.87 20.34
C SER A 48 -48.56 -16.03 19.91
N ASP A 49 -49.76 -16.45 20.33
CA ASP A 49 -51.02 -15.84 19.89
C ASP A 49 -51.11 -14.34 20.18
N ILE A 50 -50.57 -13.89 21.33
CA ILE A 50 -50.59 -12.48 21.73
C ILE A 50 -49.64 -11.57 20.93
N PHE A 51 -48.77 -12.14 20.09
CA PHE A 51 -47.89 -11.41 19.17
C PHE A 51 -48.30 -11.58 17.70
N LYS A 52 -49.42 -12.26 17.40
CA LYS A 52 -49.91 -12.40 16.01
C LYS A 52 -50.43 -11.09 15.43
N ASP A 53 -51.05 -10.25 16.25
CA ASP A 53 -51.66 -8.97 15.84
C ASP A 53 -50.72 -7.77 16.01
N LEU A 54 -49.40 -7.97 15.88
CA LEU A 54 -48.44 -6.87 15.94
C LEU A 54 -48.65 -5.89 14.78
N ASP A 55 -48.63 -4.60 15.11
CA ASP A 55 -48.70 -3.51 14.14
C ASP A 55 -47.44 -3.47 13.26
N CYS A 56 -47.48 -4.24 12.18
CA CYS A 56 -46.39 -4.33 11.21
C CYS A 56 -46.23 -3.06 10.35
N THR A 57 -47.16 -2.10 10.46
CA THR A 57 -47.05 -0.80 9.76
C THR A 57 -46.08 0.14 10.48
N LYS A 58 -45.96 0.02 11.81
CA LYS A 58 -45.01 0.81 12.61
C LYS A 58 -43.62 0.21 12.65
N PHE A 59 -43.53 -1.10 12.79
CA PHE A 59 -42.26 -1.81 12.89
C PHE A 59 -42.31 -3.11 12.12
N SER A 60 -41.24 -3.41 11.38
CA SER A 60 -41.11 -4.71 10.71
C SER A 60 -41.06 -5.84 11.75
N ARG A 61 -41.41 -7.07 11.34
CA ARG A 61 -41.30 -8.27 12.20
C ARG A 61 -39.88 -8.45 12.75
N LYS A 62 -38.86 -8.09 11.96
CA LYS A 62 -37.45 -8.07 12.37
C LYS A 62 -37.19 -7.05 13.48
N ASN A 63 -37.76 -5.85 13.37
CA ASN A 63 -37.62 -4.83 14.41
C ASN A 63 -38.26 -5.30 15.73
N TRP A 64 -39.44 -5.92 15.67
CA TRP A 64 -40.09 -6.50 16.85
C TRP A 64 -39.24 -7.58 17.51
N PHE A 65 -38.65 -8.46 16.72
CA PHE A 65 -37.69 -9.47 17.19
C PHE A 65 -36.51 -8.84 17.94
N GLU A 66 -35.86 -7.85 17.34
CA GLU A 66 -34.73 -7.16 17.95
C GLU A 66 -35.11 -6.45 19.26
N MET A 67 -36.33 -5.92 19.35
CA MET A 67 -36.85 -5.32 20.58
C MET A 67 -37.01 -6.32 21.72
N ILE A 68 -37.47 -7.55 21.45
CA ILE A 68 -37.57 -8.62 22.44
C ILE A 68 -36.15 -9.04 22.90
N VAL A 69 -35.22 -9.28 21.96
CA VAL A 69 -33.82 -9.59 22.29
C VAL A 69 -33.17 -8.48 23.14
N ARG A 70 -33.50 -7.22 22.82
CA ARG A 70 -33.04 -6.06 23.58
C ARG A 70 -33.61 -6.02 25.00
N LYS A 71 -34.85 -6.47 25.23
CA LYS A 71 -35.41 -6.58 26.59
C LYS A 71 -34.61 -7.55 27.46
N PHE A 72 -34.31 -8.75 26.98
CA PHE A 72 -33.43 -9.69 27.71
C PHE A 72 -32.04 -9.10 27.97
N THR A 73 -31.48 -8.42 26.98
CA THR A 73 -30.15 -7.77 27.12
C THR A 73 -30.18 -6.65 28.16
N ASN A 74 -31.22 -5.82 28.16
CA ASN A 74 -31.42 -4.77 29.15
C ASN A 74 -31.63 -5.36 30.55
N TYR A 75 -32.43 -6.42 30.69
CA TYR A 75 -32.64 -7.11 31.96
C TYR A 75 -31.32 -7.61 32.54
N ARG A 76 -30.48 -8.28 31.73
CA ARG A 76 -29.14 -8.72 32.14
C ARG A 76 -28.31 -7.54 32.69
N ASN A 77 -28.21 -6.47 31.91
CA ASN A 77 -27.33 -5.35 32.24
C ASN A 77 -27.83 -4.48 33.39
N GLN A 78 -29.14 -4.30 33.52
CA GLN A 78 -29.74 -3.34 34.46
C GLN A 78 -30.24 -3.99 35.74
N VAL A 79 -30.61 -5.27 35.70
CA VAL A 79 -31.19 -5.98 36.85
C VAL A 79 -30.23 -7.06 37.34
N TYR A 80 -29.92 -8.05 36.50
CA TYR A 80 -29.15 -9.22 36.94
C TYR A 80 -27.71 -8.88 37.36
N LEU A 81 -26.95 -8.16 36.52
CA LEU A 81 -25.55 -7.80 36.83
C LEU A 81 -25.43 -6.82 38.00
N LYS A 82 -26.43 -5.97 38.24
CA LYS A 82 -26.45 -5.07 39.40
C LYS A 82 -26.71 -5.82 40.70
N ASN A 83 -27.57 -6.84 40.65
CA ASN A 83 -27.91 -7.65 41.81
C ASN A 83 -26.89 -8.76 42.10
N ASN A 84 -26.07 -9.14 41.12
CA ASN A 84 -25.03 -10.17 41.24
C ASN A 84 -23.64 -9.61 40.87
N PRO A 85 -23.06 -8.73 41.71
CA PRO A 85 -21.79 -8.07 41.41
C PRO A 85 -20.59 -9.02 41.38
N ALA A 86 -20.66 -10.20 42.01
CA ALA A 86 -19.61 -11.21 41.92
C ALA A 86 -19.46 -11.77 40.48
N THR A 87 -20.57 -11.98 39.79
CA THR A 87 -20.62 -12.35 38.36
C THR A 87 -20.23 -11.18 37.45
N ALA A 88 -20.45 -9.94 37.93
CA ALA A 88 -19.98 -8.73 37.28
C ALA A 88 -18.48 -8.49 37.45
N SER A 89 -17.84 -8.92 38.54
CA SER A 89 -16.40 -8.70 38.77
C SER A 89 -15.51 -9.41 37.76
N SER A 90 -15.95 -10.59 37.26
CA SER A 90 -15.26 -11.30 36.17
C SER A 90 -15.60 -10.76 34.77
N ALA A 91 -16.63 -9.91 34.61
CA ALA A 91 -17.12 -9.45 33.30
C ALA A 91 -17.10 -7.92 33.10
N ILE A 92 -16.91 -7.12 34.16
CA ILE A 92 -17.02 -5.66 34.17
C ILE A 92 -15.72 -4.98 34.62
N SER A 93 -14.86 -5.64 35.41
CA SER A 93 -13.50 -5.13 35.66
C SER A 93 -12.63 -5.15 34.38
N SER A 94 -12.94 -6.04 33.43
CA SER A 94 -12.21 -6.17 32.16
C SER A 94 -12.69 -5.22 31.05
N MET A 95 -13.67 -4.34 31.29
CA MET A 95 -14.18 -3.43 30.24
C MET A 95 -14.51 -2.03 30.75
N LYS A 96 -13.54 -1.33 31.35
CA LYS A 96 -13.31 0.03 30.83
C LYS A 96 -12.85 -0.16 29.39
N LYS A 97 -13.80 -0.05 28.46
CA LYS A 97 -13.54 0.00 27.03
C LYS A 97 -12.75 1.28 26.72
N ASN A 98 -11.48 1.32 27.11
CA ASN A 98 -10.49 1.96 26.27
C ASN A 98 -10.22 0.92 25.20
N PRO A 99 -10.74 1.09 23.97
CA PRO A 99 -10.38 0.19 22.91
C PRO A 99 -8.86 0.25 22.78
N ILE A 100 -8.23 -0.88 23.11
CA ILE A 100 -6.92 -1.32 22.63
C ILE A 100 -6.77 -0.76 21.21
N MET A 101 -5.98 0.30 21.04
CA MET A 101 -5.76 0.99 19.76
C MET A 101 -6.96 0.95 18.81
N LYS A 102 -7.87 1.92 18.91
CA LYS A 102 -8.43 2.37 17.63
C LYS A 102 -7.25 2.99 16.90
N PHE A 103 -6.58 2.22 16.04
CA PHE A 103 -6.05 2.78 14.80
C PHE A 103 -7.23 3.53 14.23
N SER A 104 -7.31 4.82 14.54
CA SER A 104 -8.47 5.61 14.18
C SER A 104 -8.50 5.53 12.66
N SER A 105 -9.50 4.83 12.13
CA SER A 105 -9.85 4.93 10.72
C SER A 105 -9.75 6.39 10.33
N VAL A 106 -9.16 6.66 9.16
CA VAL A 106 -9.06 7.99 8.54
C VAL A 106 -10.21 8.84 9.04
N LEU A 107 -9.88 9.90 9.79
CA LEU A 107 -10.89 10.71 10.46
C LEU A 107 -11.85 11.21 9.38
N SER A 108 -13.15 11.03 9.58
CA SER A 108 -14.12 11.77 8.77
C SER A 108 -13.95 13.27 9.05
N GLY A 109 -14.33 14.14 8.10
CA GLY A 109 -14.32 15.59 8.31
C GLY A 109 -15.07 16.00 9.58
N ARG A 110 -16.16 15.29 9.93
CA ARG A 110 -16.91 15.48 11.17
C ARG A 110 -16.10 15.18 12.43
N GLN A 111 -15.28 14.13 12.40
CA GLN A 111 -14.41 13.77 13.53
C GLN A 111 -13.24 14.74 13.65
N LEU A 112 -12.64 15.15 12.53
CA LEU A 112 -11.59 16.16 12.51
C LEU A 112 -12.11 17.51 13.05
N PHE A 113 -13.31 17.92 12.61
CA PHE A 113 -14.01 19.09 13.13
C PHE A 113 -14.22 19.00 14.65
N ALA A 114 -14.68 17.85 15.15
CA ALA A 114 -14.85 17.61 16.58
C ALA A 114 -13.53 17.74 17.37
N GLN A 115 -12.45 17.20 16.81
CA GLN A 115 -11.13 17.20 17.44
C GLN A 115 -10.53 18.59 17.52
N LYS A 116 -10.51 19.35 16.41
CA LYS A 116 -9.94 20.71 16.36
C LYS A 116 -10.74 21.70 17.21
N ASN A 117 -12.02 21.43 17.44
CA ASN A 117 -12.92 22.27 18.26
C ASN A 117 -13.25 21.65 19.63
N LYS A 118 -12.44 20.69 20.10
CA LYS A 118 -12.75 19.87 21.29
C LYS A 118 -13.08 20.71 22.54
N THR A 119 -12.38 21.81 22.77
CA THR A 119 -12.58 22.70 23.92
C THR A 119 -13.96 23.37 23.89
N SER A 120 -14.35 23.91 22.73
CA SER A 120 -15.69 24.47 22.52
C SER A 120 -16.77 23.41 22.71
N PHE A 121 -16.60 22.23 22.13
CA PHE A 121 -17.57 21.14 22.29
C PHE A 121 -17.72 20.68 23.74
N THR A 122 -16.62 20.62 24.48
CA THR A 122 -16.63 20.22 25.90
C THR A 122 -17.37 21.25 26.75
N ALA A 123 -17.08 22.55 26.55
CA ALA A 123 -17.75 23.63 27.27
C ALA A 123 -19.26 23.65 26.99
N ASP A 124 -19.68 23.51 25.73
CA ASP A 124 -21.09 23.46 25.36
C ASP A 124 -21.80 22.23 25.94
N THR A 125 -21.10 21.10 26.02
CA THR A 125 -21.61 19.86 26.61
C THR A 125 -21.85 20.03 28.10
N GLU A 126 -20.88 20.59 28.83
CA GLU A 126 -21.00 20.86 30.26
C GLU A 126 -22.14 21.84 30.55
N GLN A 127 -22.28 22.91 29.77
CA GLN A 127 -23.35 23.87 29.92
C GLN A 127 -24.72 23.21 29.70
N ARG A 128 -24.88 22.45 28.60
CA ARG A 128 -26.14 21.78 28.29
C ARG A 128 -26.50 20.71 29.31
N MET A 129 -25.52 20.02 29.90
CA MET A 129 -25.75 19.07 30.99
C MET A 129 -26.30 19.77 32.24
N LYS A 130 -25.77 20.95 32.59
CA LYS A 130 -26.30 21.78 33.70
C LYS A 130 -27.74 22.21 33.44
N ASP A 131 -28.04 22.67 32.23
CA ASP A 131 -29.36 23.19 31.87
C ASP A 131 -30.44 22.09 31.81
N THR A 132 -30.06 20.86 31.43
CA THR A 132 -31.00 19.74 31.23
C THR A 132 -30.99 18.70 32.35
N ASN A 133 -30.15 18.87 33.37
CA ASN A 133 -29.89 17.90 34.44
C ASN A 133 -29.61 16.47 33.92
N ASN A 134 -28.95 16.36 32.75
CA ASN A 134 -28.64 15.10 32.10
C ASN A 134 -27.28 14.59 32.58
N GLN A 135 -27.19 13.31 32.98
CA GLN A 135 -25.96 12.69 33.47
C GLN A 135 -25.13 11.99 32.37
N ASN A 136 -25.63 11.89 31.14
CA ASN A 136 -24.94 11.19 30.05
C ASN A 136 -24.15 12.17 29.17
N PHE A 137 -22.90 12.46 29.57
CA PHE A 137 -21.99 13.34 28.82
C PHE A 137 -21.84 12.94 27.36
N GLY A 138 -21.63 11.64 27.08
CA GLY A 138 -21.41 11.14 25.73
C GLY A 138 -22.60 11.40 24.81
N ALA A 139 -23.84 11.18 25.29
CA ALA A 139 -25.03 11.45 24.50
C ALA A 139 -25.22 12.95 24.22
N VAL A 140 -24.96 13.82 25.20
CA VAL A 140 -25.07 15.28 25.04
C VAL A 140 -24.00 15.79 24.06
N TYR A 141 -22.75 15.32 24.20
CA TYR A 141 -21.65 15.67 23.30
C TYR A 141 -21.98 15.31 21.84
N GLN A 142 -22.46 14.09 21.60
CA GLN A 142 -22.80 13.65 20.24
C GLN A 142 -23.96 14.45 19.64
N ALA A 143 -24.95 14.83 20.45
CA ALA A 143 -26.05 15.69 20.00
C ALA A 143 -25.56 17.09 19.61
N ILE A 144 -24.65 17.68 20.39
CA ILE A 144 -24.05 18.99 20.08
C ILE A 144 -23.17 18.90 18.84
N LEU A 145 -22.35 17.85 18.71
CA LEU A 145 -21.54 17.63 17.52
C LEU A 145 -22.40 17.50 16.27
N CYS A 146 -23.51 16.74 16.35
CA CYS A 146 -24.46 16.62 15.24
C CYS A 146 -25.02 17.99 14.86
N HIS A 147 -25.56 18.72 15.84
CA HIS A 147 -26.14 20.03 15.59
C HIS A 147 -25.13 21.00 14.97
N LYS A 148 -23.91 21.12 15.52
CA LYS A 148 -22.90 22.04 14.97
C LYS A 148 -22.44 21.63 13.59
N TRP A 149 -22.25 20.33 13.34
CA TRP A 149 -21.86 19.81 12.02
C TRP A 149 -22.96 20.06 10.98
N ASP A 150 -24.21 19.79 11.32
CA ASP A 150 -25.35 19.97 10.42
C ASP A 150 -25.68 21.47 10.19
N SER A 151 -25.19 22.36 11.06
CA SER A 151 -25.28 23.81 10.90
C SER A 151 -24.22 24.40 9.97
N LEU A 152 -23.19 23.63 9.61
CA LEU A 152 -22.20 24.06 8.63
C LEU A 152 -22.80 24.06 7.23
N THR A 153 -22.37 25.01 6.42
CA THR A 153 -22.64 25.04 4.97
C THR A 153 -22.05 23.80 4.27
N ASP A 154 -22.54 23.49 3.07
CA ASP A 154 -22.01 22.35 2.31
C ASP A 154 -20.54 22.59 1.92
N GLU A 155 -20.15 23.83 1.66
CA GLU A 155 -18.78 24.25 1.39
C GLU A 155 -17.85 24.02 2.59
N GLU A 156 -18.27 24.43 3.80
CA GLU A 156 -17.49 24.20 5.03
C GLU A 156 -17.37 22.69 5.33
N ARG A 157 -18.45 21.92 5.15
CA ARG A 157 -18.40 20.46 5.33
C ARG A 157 -17.45 19.81 4.33
N LYS A 158 -17.46 20.27 3.07
CA LYS A 158 -16.51 19.83 2.05
C LYS A 158 -15.08 20.15 2.45
N GLU A 159 -14.80 21.36 2.90
CA GLU A 159 -13.47 21.76 3.37
C GLU A 159 -12.95 20.89 4.52
N TRP A 160 -13.80 20.54 5.49
CA TRP A 160 -13.42 19.63 6.57
C TRP A 160 -13.13 18.21 6.09
N ASN A 161 -13.88 17.71 5.11
CA ASN A 161 -13.63 16.40 4.51
C ASN A 161 -12.33 16.40 3.71
N ASP A 162 -12.13 17.40 2.85
CA ASP A 162 -10.90 17.57 2.05
C ASP A 162 -9.67 17.67 2.97
N ARG A 163 -9.77 18.40 4.09
CA ARG A 163 -8.70 18.47 5.10
C ARG A 163 -8.44 17.14 5.79
N ALA A 164 -9.49 16.38 6.10
CA ALA A 164 -9.32 15.10 6.77
C ALA A 164 -8.69 14.05 5.84
N GLU A 165 -9.02 14.11 4.56
CA GLU A 165 -8.37 13.33 3.51
C GLU A 165 -6.90 13.75 3.34
N ALA A 166 -6.61 15.05 3.29
CA ALA A 166 -5.25 15.55 3.21
C ALA A 166 -4.39 15.18 4.43
N GLU A 167 -4.91 15.31 5.66
CA GLU A 167 -4.20 14.88 6.88
C GLU A 167 -3.97 13.36 6.91
N ALA A 168 -4.89 12.56 6.36
CA ALA A 168 -4.71 11.11 6.26
C ALA A 168 -3.74 10.69 5.16
N GLY A 169 -3.65 11.48 4.08
CA GLY A 169 -2.73 11.29 2.96
C GLY A 169 -1.30 11.78 3.23
N ASP A 170 -1.03 12.42 4.37
CA ASP A 170 0.30 12.87 4.78
C ASP A 170 1.17 11.69 5.25
N ILE A 171 1.69 10.94 4.27
CA ILE A 171 2.49 9.73 4.49
C ILE A 171 3.72 10.05 5.36
N GLN A 172 4.42 11.15 5.07
CA GLN A 172 5.63 11.53 5.80
C GLN A 172 5.32 11.72 7.28
N ARG A 173 4.33 12.54 7.61
CA ARG A 173 3.93 12.78 8.99
C ARG A 173 3.48 11.49 9.68
N ASN A 174 2.72 10.65 8.99
CA ASN A 174 2.26 9.38 9.53
C ASN A 174 3.42 8.44 9.86
N GLN A 175 4.43 8.37 8.99
CA GLN A 175 5.65 7.59 9.20
C GLN A 175 6.48 8.13 10.38
N GLU A 176 6.63 9.45 10.49
CA GLU A 176 7.35 10.09 11.61
C GLU A 176 6.72 9.77 12.98
N HIS A 177 5.38 9.78 13.06
CA HIS A 177 4.66 9.54 14.32
C HIS A 177 4.42 8.06 14.63
N PHE A 178 4.65 7.16 13.66
CA PHE A 178 4.34 5.74 13.78
C PHE A 178 5.09 5.08 14.95
N PRO A 179 6.43 5.21 15.11
CA PRO A 179 7.15 4.49 16.15
C PRO A 179 6.71 4.89 17.56
N GLU A 180 6.51 6.18 17.81
CA GLU A 180 6.06 6.69 19.09
C GLU A 180 4.63 6.21 19.42
N THR A 181 3.70 6.35 18.45
CA THR A 181 2.29 6.02 18.66
C THR A 181 2.10 4.54 18.94
N ILE A 182 2.75 3.68 18.17
CA ILE A 182 2.69 2.24 18.35
C ILE A 182 3.44 1.80 19.61
N GLY A 183 4.59 2.43 19.91
CA GLY A 183 5.32 2.21 21.14
C GLY A 183 4.48 2.43 22.39
N LEU A 184 3.82 3.58 22.50
CA LEU A 184 2.91 3.87 23.62
C LEU A 184 1.81 2.82 23.75
N ALA A 185 1.24 2.39 22.63
CA ALA A 185 0.10 1.52 22.67
C ALA A 185 0.43 0.04 22.91
N LEU A 186 1.58 -0.43 22.42
CA LEU A 186 2.16 -1.72 22.85
C LEU A 186 2.54 -1.66 24.32
N GLN A 187 3.06 -0.52 24.79
CA GLN A 187 3.43 -0.33 26.19
C GLN A 187 2.22 -0.42 27.11
N ASP A 188 1.10 0.22 26.72
CA ASP A 188 -0.19 0.14 27.42
C ASP A 188 -0.73 -1.29 27.45
N LEU A 189 -0.53 -2.09 26.39
CA LEU A 189 -0.91 -3.51 26.39
C LEU A 189 -0.10 -4.31 27.40
N CYS A 190 1.23 -4.16 27.39
CA CYS A 190 2.12 -4.91 28.27
C CYS A 190 2.03 -4.48 29.75
N GLN A 191 1.74 -3.21 30.03
CA GLN A 191 1.66 -2.70 31.41
C GLN A 191 0.23 -2.57 31.95
N GLY A 192 -0.79 -2.56 31.08
CA GLY A 192 -2.18 -2.35 31.46
C GLY A 192 -2.86 -3.57 32.09
N GLY A 193 -2.18 -4.71 32.18
CA GLY A 193 -2.72 -5.95 32.74
C GLY A 193 -3.83 -6.58 31.92
N LEU A 194 -4.11 -6.06 30.72
CA LEU A 194 -5.18 -6.52 29.84
C LEU A 194 -4.91 -7.91 29.27
N VAL A 195 -3.63 -8.23 29.06
CA VAL A 195 -3.17 -9.52 28.53
C VAL A 195 -2.30 -10.29 29.52
N GLY A 196 -2.26 -9.85 30.79
CA GLY A 196 -1.28 -10.31 31.78
C GLY A 196 0.11 -9.71 31.54
N ASP A 197 1.14 -10.32 32.14
CA ASP A 197 2.53 -9.96 31.88
C ASP A 197 2.90 -10.34 30.43
N ALA A 198 3.29 -9.33 29.65
CA ALA A 198 3.65 -9.51 28.26
C ALA A 198 4.92 -8.75 27.90
N GLU A 199 5.66 -9.33 26.95
CA GLU A 199 6.80 -8.73 26.27
C GLU A 199 6.49 -8.73 24.79
N MET A 200 6.64 -7.59 24.13
CA MET A 200 6.36 -7.44 22.72
C MET A 200 7.51 -6.74 22.01
N VAL A 201 7.83 -7.24 20.82
CA VAL A 201 8.74 -6.58 19.88
C VAL A 201 8.01 -6.48 18.55
N LEU A 202 7.91 -5.27 18.01
CA LEU A 202 7.39 -5.02 16.67
C LEU A 202 8.54 -4.54 15.79
N PHE A 203 8.86 -5.33 14.77
CA PHE A 203 9.70 -4.89 13.67
C PHE A 203 8.83 -4.23 12.62
N TYR A 204 9.30 -3.09 12.10
CA TYR A 204 8.61 -2.36 11.05
C TYR A 204 9.58 -1.97 9.94
N GLY A 205 9.02 -1.75 8.76
CA GLY A 205 9.72 -1.19 7.63
C GLY A 205 8.77 -0.61 6.61
N PHE A 206 9.17 0.49 6.00
CA PHE A 206 8.48 1.17 4.91
C PHE A 206 9.50 1.93 4.08
N ARG A 207 9.16 2.24 2.82
CA ARG A 207 9.93 3.25 2.08
C ARG A 207 9.59 4.63 2.63
N ASP A 208 10.52 5.58 2.52
CA ASP A 208 10.25 7.00 2.80
C ASP A 208 9.04 7.55 2.01
N SER A 209 8.68 8.82 2.25
CA SER A 209 7.54 9.45 1.59
C SER A 209 7.66 9.53 0.07
N GLU A 210 8.89 9.54 -0.46
CA GLU A 210 9.18 9.54 -1.89
C GLU A 210 9.14 8.12 -2.48
N GLY A 211 9.24 7.09 -1.63
CA GLY A 211 9.23 5.68 -1.99
C GLY A 211 10.61 5.13 -2.36
N HIS A 212 11.68 5.83 -1.98
CA HIS A 212 13.06 5.52 -2.38
C HIS A 212 13.78 4.71 -1.31
N ASP A 213 14.07 5.33 -0.17
CA ASP A 213 14.93 4.73 0.84
C ASP A 213 14.12 3.84 1.78
N LEU A 214 14.67 2.66 2.11
CA LEU A 214 14.07 1.80 3.12
C LEU A 214 14.36 2.35 4.52
N VAL A 215 13.29 2.63 5.26
CA VAL A 215 13.32 2.97 6.67
C VAL A 215 12.79 1.77 7.45
N SER A 216 13.59 1.26 8.39
CA SER A 216 13.21 0.13 9.24
C SER A 216 13.59 0.38 10.70
N GLY A 217 12.91 -0.30 11.61
CA GLY A 217 13.25 -0.27 13.02
C GLY A 217 12.51 -1.33 13.83
N SER A 218 12.72 -1.28 15.14
CA SER A 218 12.01 -2.12 16.11
C SER A 218 11.44 -1.27 17.24
N ILE A 219 10.34 -1.74 17.82
CA ILE A 219 9.67 -1.15 18.96
C ILE A 219 9.54 -2.22 20.03
N HIS A 220 10.05 -1.95 21.22
CA HIS A 220 10.00 -2.86 22.36
C HIS A 220 9.01 -2.35 23.39
N ALA A 221 8.18 -3.25 23.91
CA ALA A 221 7.25 -2.96 24.99
C ALA A 221 7.31 -4.05 26.05
N HIS A 222 7.48 -3.62 27.30
CA HIS A 222 7.79 -4.52 28.41
C HIS A 222 6.66 -4.57 29.45
N CYS A 223 6.60 -5.66 30.20
CA CYS A 223 5.79 -5.69 31.42
C CYS A 223 6.37 -4.73 32.46
N GLN A 224 5.63 -4.42 33.53
CA GLN A 224 6.06 -3.43 34.53
C GLN A 224 7.38 -3.79 35.25
N HIS A 225 7.73 -5.09 35.26
CA HIS A 225 8.84 -5.62 36.04
C HIS A 225 10.07 -5.98 35.21
N ASN A 226 10.04 -5.78 33.90
CA ASN A 226 11.15 -6.05 32.99
C ASN A 226 11.48 -4.80 32.17
N LYS A 227 12.76 -4.63 31.84
CA LYS A 227 13.29 -3.54 31.02
C LYS A 227 14.37 -4.00 30.05
N LYS A 228 14.57 -5.32 29.93
CA LYS A 228 15.57 -5.87 29.04
C LYS A 228 15.10 -5.75 27.61
N GLN A 229 15.94 -5.16 26.75
CA GLN A 229 15.67 -5.10 25.33
C GLN A 229 16.05 -6.44 24.69
N PHE A 230 15.22 -6.91 23.77
CA PHE A 230 15.53 -8.11 23.01
C PHE A 230 16.75 -7.81 22.11
N GLY A 231 17.81 -8.62 22.23
CA GLY A 231 19.05 -8.45 21.45
C GLY A 231 20.11 -7.53 22.08
N SER A 232 19.81 -6.78 23.16
CA SER A 232 20.78 -5.83 23.74
C SER A 232 22.00 -6.49 24.40
N ASP A 233 21.82 -7.71 24.91
CA ASP A 233 22.87 -8.45 25.63
C ASP A 233 23.74 -9.28 24.66
N GLU A 234 23.30 -9.47 23.41
CA GLU A 234 23.99 -10.26 22.36
C GLU A 234 24.08 -9.44 21.07
N SER A 235 25.17 -8.67 20.92
CA SER A 235 25.38 -7.75 19.78
C SER A 235 25.26 -8.44 18.41
N THR A 236 25.58 -9.74 18.33
CA THR A 236 25.48 -10.54 17.11
C THR A 236 24.03 -10.89 16.76
N LEU A 237 23.20 -11.19 17.77
CA LEU A 237 21.80 -11.57 17.54
C LEU A 237 21.02 -10.38 16.96
N GLN A 238 21.23 -9.18 17.53
CA GLN A 238 20.56 -7.98 17.04
C GLN A 238 21.02 -7.62 15.62
N SER A 239 22.34 -7.61 15.37
CA SER A 239 22.89 -7.29 14.05
C SER A 239 22.43 -8.28 12.97
N ASP A 240 22.46 -9.58 13.27
CA ASP A 240 22.08 -10.60 12.29
C ASP A 240 20.57 -10.50 11.98
N TYR A 241 19.72 -10.36 12.99
CA TYR A 241 18.27 -10.25 12.75
C TYR A 241 17.88 -8.95 12.05
N GLU A 242 18.46 -7.81 12.42
CA GLU A 242 18.20 -6.52 11.77
C GLU A 242 18.62 -6.56 10.31
N GLN A 243 19.77 -7.16 9.99
CA GLN A 243 20.21 -7.32 8.61
C GLN A 243 19.27 -8.20 7.79
N HIS A 244 18.91 -9.40 8.27
CA HIS A 244 17.99 -10.28 7.55
C HIS A 244 16.60 -9.66 7.40
N TRP A 245 16.14 -8.90 8.40
CA TRP A 245 14.90 -8.15 8.33
C TRP A 245 14.96 -7.05 7.27
N TRP A 246 16.04 -6.28 7.23
CA TRP A 246 16.26 -5.24 6.23
C TRP A 246 16.31 -5.83 4.82
N GLU A 247 17.07 -6.90 4.61
CA GLU A 247 17.17 -7.59 3.31
C GLU A 247 15.81 -8.15 2.85
N PHE A 248 15.04 -8.73 3.78
CA PHE A 248 13.68 -9.17 3.50
C PHE A 248 12.80 -7.98 3.08
N LEU A 249 12.80 -6.89 3.86
CA LEU A 249 12.01 -5.70 3.56
C LEU A 249 12.37 -5.08 2.21
N ASP A 250 13.67 -4.97 1.90
CA ASP A 250 14.13 -4.43 0.62
C ASP A 250 13.67 -5.28 -0.55
N SER A 251 13.61 -6.60 -0.37
CA SER A 251 13.14 -7.54 -1.40
C SER A 251 11.62 -7.58 -1.61
N VAL A 252 10.82 -7.21 -0.60
CA VAL A 252 9.34 -7.35 -0.65
C VAL A 252 8.58 -6.03 -0.69
N ILE A 253 9.18 -4.92 -0.22
CA ILE A 253 8.57 -3.59 -0.31
C ILE A 253 9.06 -2.96 -1.60
N PRO A 254 8.19 -2.83 -2.62
CA PRO A 254 8.58 -2.25 -3.89
C PRO A 254 9.14 -0.86 -3.66
N GLN A 255 10.31 -0.58 -4.24
CA GLN A 255 10.71 0.80 -4.43
C GLN A 255 9.68 1.43 -5.35
N ARG A 256 9.24 2.65 -5.05
CA ARG A 256 8.40 3.39 -5.98
C ARG A 256 9.28 3.68 -7.19
N VAL A 257 9.22 2.80 -8.18
CA VAL A 257 9.67 3.09 -9.53
C VAL A 257 8.85 4.31 -9.88
N GLN A 258 9.50 5.46 -9.92
CA GLN A 258 8.87 6.72 -10.26
C GLN A 258 7.99 6.46 -11.50
N ASP A 259 6.67 6.61 -11.40
CA ASP A 259 5.77 6.62 -12.56
C ASP A 259 6.14 7.77 -13.54
N SER A 260 7.11 8.60 -13.16
CA SER A 260 7.88 9.45 -14.06
C SER A 260 9.03 8.70 -14.72
N SER A 261 8.80 7.51 -15.31
CA SER A 261 9.73 7.10 -16.36
C SER A 261 9.55 8.13 -17.48
N SER A 262 10.48 9.08 -17.55
CA SER A 262 10.54 10.08 -18.62
C SER A 262 10.61 9.44 -20.00
N VAL A 263 10.95 8.14 -20.02
CA VAL A 263 11.02 7.25 -21.16
C VAL A 263 9.64 7.12 -21.83
N PRO A 264 9.45 7.71 -23.02
CA PRO A 264 8.20 7.59 -23.73
C PRO A 264 8.00 6.14 -24.21
N ARG A 265 6.75 5.80 -24.55
CA ARG A 265 6.40 4.50 -25.12
C ARG A 265 5.82 4.69 -26.52
N ASN A 266 6.11 3.76 -27.42
CA ASN A 266 5.50 3.75 -28.75
C ASN A 266 4.04 3.24 -28.70
N SER A 267 3.35 3.24 -29.85
CA SER A 267 1.95 2.78 -29.97
C SER A 267 1.72 1.31 -29.58
N THR A 268 2.77 0.50 -29.55
CA THR A 268 2.74 -0.91 -29.13
C THR A 268 3.09 -1.10 -27.64
N GLY A 269 3.28 -0.01 -26.90
CA GLY A 269 3.59 -0.01 -25.46
C GLY A 269 5.06 -0.30 -25.11
N HIS A 270 5.93 -0.39 -26.12
CA HIS A 270 7.37 -0.59 -25.92
C HIS A 270 8.06 0.73 -25.54
N PRO A 271 8.99 0.72 -24.57
CA PRO A 271 9.83 1.88 -24.27
C PRO A 271 10.62 2.35 -25.51
N ILE A 272 10.75 3.66 -25.68
CA ILE A 272 11.57 4.30 -26.71
C ILE A 272 12.54 5.28 -26.05
N PHE A 273 13.73 5.45 -26.62
CA PHE A 273 14.72 6.34 -26.04
C PHE A 273 14.34 7.80 -26.32
N PRO A 274 14.24 8.69 -25.32
CA PRO A 274 13.71 10.03 -25.52
C PRO A 274 14.65 10.91 -26.34
N GLN A 275 14.07 11.78 -27.17
CA GLN A 275 14.79 12.77 -27.97
C GLN A 275 15.37 13.88 -27.10
N ILE A 276 16.64 13.70 -26.71
CA ILE A 276 17.46 14.70 -26.01
C ILE A 276 18.58 15.21 -26.92
N ASN A 277 19.01 16.47 -26.71
CA ASN A 277 20.15 17.04 -27.43
C ASN A 277 21.45 16.70 -26.69
N LEU A 278 22.14 15.65 -27.16
CA LEU A 278 23.38 15.12 -26.56
C LEU A 278 24.50 16.15 -26.39
N GLU A 279 24.54 17.20 -27.22
CA GLU A 279 25.56 18.26 -27.12
C GLU A 279 25.29 19.21 -25.95
N SER A 280 24.02 19.35 -25.56
CA SER A 280 23.58 20.29 -24.52
C SER A 280 23.23 19.62 -23.19
N THR A 281 22.99 18.31 -23.19
CA THR A 281 22.62 17.55 -21.99
C THR A 281 23.89 17.12 -21.23
N PRO A 282 24.00 17.41 -19.93
CA PRO A 282 25.12 16.92 -19.11
C PRO A 282 25.27 15.39 -19.16
N THR A 283 26.50 14.89 -19.28
CA THR A 283 26.76 13.44 -19.35
C THR A 283 26.19 12.67 -18.14
N ALA A 284 26.14 13.29 -16.96
CA ALA A 284 25.53 12.67 -15.78
C ALA A 284 24.05 12.37 -15.99
N ASP A 285 23.30 13.30 -16.57
CA ASP A 285 21.87 13.14 -16.86
C ASP A 285 21.65 12.10 -17.96
N ILE A 286 22.54 12.05 -18.96
CA ILE A 286 22.50 11.01 -20.01
C ILE A 286 22.69 9.62 -19.38
N ARG A 287 23.59 9.45 -18.40
CA ARG A 287 23.78 8.16 -17.71
C ARG A 287 22.51 7.72 -16.99
N VAL A 288 21.90 8.63 -16.22
CA VAL A 288 20.64 8.36 -15.50
C VAL A 288 19.54 7.95 -16.49
N LEU A 289 19.41 8.68 -17.59
CA LEU A 289 18.41 8.39 -18.62
C LEU A 289 18.62 7.03 -19.30
N ILE A 290 19.87 6.64 -19.58
CA ILE A 290 20.16 5.33 -20.16
C ILE A 290 19.81 4.20 -19.18
N VAL A 291 20.10 4.38 -17.89
CA VAL A 291 19.72 3.41 -16.85
C VAL A 291 18.20 3.25 -16.82
N ASP A 292 17.45 4.35 -16.68
CA ASP A 292 15.98 4.34 -16.65
C ASP A 292 15.41 3.67 -17.90
N TYR A 293 15.93 4.00 -19.09
CA TYR A 293 15.52 3.37 -20.35
C TYR A 293 15.68 1.84 -20.34
N PHE A 294 16.85 1.32 -19.97
CA PHE A 294 17.08 -0.12 -19.98
C PHE A 294 16.31 -0.85 -18.88
N GLU A 295 16.13 -0.23 -17.71
CA GLU A 295 15.29 -0.79 -16.64
C GLU A 295 13.82 -0.88 -17.09
N GLN A 296 13.29 0.13 -17.79
CA GLN A 296 11.95 0.05 -18.39
C GLN A 296 11.85 -1.05 -19.45
N CYS A 297 12.89 -1.26 -20.26
CA CYS A 297 12.95 -2.38 -21.20
C CYS A 297 12.96 -3.73 -20.48
N TRP A 298 13.67 -3.82 -19.34
CA TRP A 298 13.76 -5.02 -18.51
C TRP A 298 12.42 -5.36 -17.83
N VAL A 299 11.76 -4.37 -17.23
CA VAL A 299 10.43 -4.53 -16.61
C VAL A 299 9.38 -4.95 -17.66
N THR A 300 9.44 -4.37 -18.86
CA THR A 300 8.54 -4.74 -19.96
C THR A 300 8.70 -6.20 -20.38
N LYS A 301 9.91 -6.78 -20.26
CA LYS A 301 10.17 -8.21 -20.41
C LYS A 301 9.56 -9.02 -19.26
N ALA A 302 9.79 -8.62 -18.01
CA ALA A 302 9.30 -9.34 -16.82
C ALA A 302 7.76 -9.47 -16.81
N ALA A 303 7.05 -8.41 -17.22
CA ALA A 303 5.59 -8.39 -17.34
C ALA A 303 5.03 -9.42 -18.35
N ARG A 304 5.86 -9.98 -19.24
CA ARG A 304 5.47 -10.96 -20.28
C ARG A 304 5.67 -12.43 -19.89
N GLY A 305 6.26 -12.69 -18.70
CA GLY A 305 5.96 -13.92 -17.97
C GLY A 305 7.13 -14.67 -17.35
N ILE A 306 7.63 -14.22 -16.19
CA ILE A 306 8.11 -15.04 -15.05
C ILE A 306 8.32 -14.12 -13.81
N ASP A 307 7.97 -14.64 -12.62
CA ASP A 307 8.16 -14.17 -11.23
C ASP A 307 8.53 -12.70 -10.96
N ASP A 308 7.69 -12.02 -10.18
CA ASP A 308 7.84 -10.67 -9.59
C ASP A 308 9.16 -10.42 -8.82
N LYS A 309 10.03 -11.43 -8.70
CA LYS A 309 11.24 -11.43 -7.87
C LYS A 309 12.50 -10.86 -8.54
N VAL A 310 12.46 -10.49 -9.82
CA VAL A 310 13.64 -9.95 -10.53
C VAL A 310 13.33 -8.58 -11.15
N LEU A 311 13.03 -7.59 -10.30
CA LEU A 311 12.86 -6.21 -10.74
C LEU A 311 14.20 -5.54 -11.07
N LEU A 312 15.31 -5.99 -10.45
CA LEU A 312 16.63 -5.42 -10.67
C LEU A 312 17.31 -6.00 -11.92
N MET A 313 17.81 -5.12 -12.78
CA MET A 313 18.51 -5.49 -14.01
C MET A 313 19.92 -6.05 -13.69
N PRO A 314 20.27 -7.26 -14.17
CA PRO A 314 21.53 -7.92 -13.82
C PRO A 314 22.70 -7.43 -14.70
N TRP A 315 23.09 -6.16 -14.55
CA TRP A 315 24.12 -5.50 -15.37
C TRP A 315 25.41 -6.31 -15.55
N GLU A 316 25.94 -6.90 -14.48
CA GLU A 316 27.18 -7.70 -14.52
C GLU A 316 27.05 -8.95 -15.41
N LYS A 317 25.90 -9.63 -15.37
CA LYS A 317 25.64 -10.81 -16.21
C LYS A 317 25.45 -10.44 -17.67
N ILE A 318 24.77 -9.31 -17.92
CA ILE A 318 24.57 -8.76 -19.26
C ILE A 318 25.92 -8.38 -19.89
N ALA A 319 26.81 -7.76 -19.13
CA ALA A 319 28.14 -7.36 -19.61
C ALA A 319 29.05 -8.55 -19.94
N THR A 320 28.87 -9.69 -19.26
CA THR A 320 29.68 -10.90 -19.43
C THR A 320 29.13 -11.86 -20.48
N THR A 321 27.81 -11.92 -20.66
CA THR A 321 27.12 -12.87 -21.57
C THR A 321 25.98 -12.20 -22.36
N PRO A 322 26.25 -11.13 -23.13
CA PRO A 322 25.21 -10.25 -23.72
C PRO A 322 24.28 -10.97 -24.70
N ASP A 323 24.79 -11.98 -25.42
CA ASP A 323 24.06 -12.79 -26.40
C ASP A 323 22.90 -13.59 -25.78
N GLN A 324 22.95 -13.88 -24.49
CA GLN A 324 21.85 -14.52 -23.74
C GLN A 324 20.71 -13.54 -23.42
N PHE A 325 20.98 -12.23 -23.41
CA PHE A 325 20.03 -11.23 -22.93
C PHE A 325 19.39 -10.43 -24.06
N PHE A 326 20.10 -10.17 -25.16
CA PHE A 326 19.60 -9.41 -26.30
C PHE A 326 20.24 -9.86 -27.61
N ASP A 327 19.77 -9.33 -28.73
CA ASP A 327 20.36 -9.60 -30.04
C ASP A 327 21.60 -8.71 -30.28
N THR A 328 22.77 -9.30 -30.13
CA THR A 328 24.07 -8.61 -30.32
C THR A 328 24.39 -8.32 -31.78
N GLU A 329 23.72 -8.97 -32.75
CA GLU A 329 23.87 -8.65 -34.17
C GLU A 329 23.14 -7.34 -34.50
N SER A 330 21.91 -7.20 -33.99
CA SER A 330 21.10 -5.99 -34.16
C SER A 330 21.55 -4.82 -33.28
N PHE A 331 22.17 -5.10 -32.13
CA PHE A 331 22.71 -4.10 -31.20
C PHE A 331 24.19 -4.40 -30.88
N PRO A 332 25.13 -4.05 -31.78
CA PRO A 332 26.54 -4.44 -31.67
C PRO A 332 27.35 -3.56 -30.70
N ILE A 333 26.71 -3.04 -29.65
CA ILE A 333 27.37 -2.23 -28.62
C ILE A 333 27.47 -3.03 -27.35
N LYS A 334 28.67 -3.05 -26.78
CA LYS A 334 28.92 -3.66 -25.48
C LYS A 334 28.13 -2.90 -24.41
N LEU A 335 27.17 -3.59 -23.81
CA LEU A 335 26.35 -3.05 -22.73
C LEU A 335 27.03 -3.31 -21.38
N ASP A 336 27.23 -2.26 -20.61
CA ASP A 336 27.72 -2.26 -19.22
C ASP A 336 26.91 -1.20 -18.46
N HIS A 337 26.98 -1.21 -17.14
CA HIS A 337 26.32 -0.19 -16.33
C HIS A 337 26.81 1.20 -16.78
N PRO A 338 25.91 2.16 -17.10
CA PRO A 338 26.30 3.45 -17.64
C PRO A 338 27.30 4.21 -16.79
N GLN A 339 27.40 4.00 -15.48
CA GLN A 339 28.43 4.60 -14.61
C GLN A 339 29.85 4.06 -14.86
N ASN A 340 29.99 2.84 -15.36
CA ASN A 340 31.29 2.22 -15.67
C ASN A 340 31.86 2.70 -17.01
N LEU A 341 31.03 3.30 -17.87
CA LEU A 341 31.42 3.77 -19.20
C LEU A 341 32.21 5.08 -19.13
N SER A 342 33.13 5.27 -20.07
CA SER A 342 33.75 6.59 -20.30
C SER A 342 32.71 7.57 -20.86
N THR A 343 32.96 8.88 -20.77
CA THR A 343 32.07 9.89 -21.38
C THR A 343 31.84 9.61 -22.87
N ALA A 344 32.88 9.26 -23.62
CA ALA A 344 32.73 8.89 -25.02
C ALA A 344 31.82 7.65 -25.21
N GLY A 345 31.98 6.63 -24.36
CA GLY A 345 31.15 5.42 -24.42
C GLY A 345 29.68 5.68 -24.09
N VAL A 346 29.38 6.59 -23.15
CA VAL A 346 28.01 7.02 -22.83
C VAL A 346 27.35 7.68 -24.05
N HIS A 347 28.06 8.59 -24.72
CA HIS A 347 27.53 9.28 -25.91
C HIS A 347 27.39 8.34 -27.11
N GLU A 348 28.32 7.40 -27.30
CA GLU A 348 28.22 6.34 -28.32
C GLU A 348 26.97 5.47 -28.10
N LEU A 349 26.76 5.02 -26.85
CA LEU A 349 25.59 4.24 -26.46
C LEU A 349 24.28 5.01 -26.69
N ALA A 350 24.21 6.27 -26.24
CA ALA A 350 23.04 7.12 -26.46
C ALA A 350 22.75 7.33 -27.95
N THR A 351 23.79 7.56 -28.76
CA THR A 351 23.66 7.74 -30.21
C THR A 351 23.12 6.49 -30.90
N ALA A 352 23.49 5.31 -30.44
CA ALA A 352 22.97 4.07 -30.98
C ALA A 352 21.53 3.80 -30.56
N LEU A 353 21.19 4.11 -29.30
CA LEU A 353 19.80 4.05 -28.82
C LEU A 353 18.90 5.01 -29.61
N PHE A 354 19.40 6.18 -30.00
CA PHE A 354 18.67 7.08 -30.91
C PHE A 354 18.35 6.48 -32.27
N LYS A 355 19.22 5.62 -32.80
CA LYS A 355 19.00 5.00 -34.10
C LYS A 355 18.07 3.79 -33.98
N ILE A 356 18.26 2.99 -32.94
CA ILE A 356 17.64 1.67 -32.81
C ILE A 356 16.31 1.75 -32.07
N SER A 357 16.12 2.72 -31.18
CA SER A 357 14.96 2.83 -30.31
C SER A 357 14.23 4.17 -30.44
N ALA A 358 14.26 4.76 -31.64
CA ALA A 358 13.50 5.96 -31.97
C ALA A 358 11.99 5.70 -32.00
N ILE A 359 11.20 6.78 -31.91
CA ILE A 359 9.74 6.75 -31.94
C ILE A 359 9.14 6.10 -33.20
N ASP A 360 9.84 6.21 -34.32
CA ASP A 360 9.46 5.69 -35.62
C ASP A 360 9.99 4.28 -35.90
N ASN A 361 10.85 3.73 -35.03
CA ASN A 361 11.35 2.38 -35.20
C ASN A 361 10.30 1.36 -34.71
N PRO A 362 9.79 0.47 -35.60
CA PRO A 362 8.81 -0.53 -35.21
C PRO A 362 9.39 -1.62 -34.29
N ASN A 363 10.71 -1.75 -34.24
CA ASN A 363 11.42 -2.75 -33.45
C ASN A 363 12.50 -2.05 -32.58
N PRO A 364 12.09 -1.32 -31.52
CA PRO A 364 13.04 -0.73 -30.59
C PRO A 364 13.87 -1.82 -29.90
N PHE A 365 14.95 -1.41 -29.22
CA PHE A 365 15.76 -2.32 -28.43
C PHE A 365 14.87 -3.11 -27.45
N ARG A 366 15.10 -4.42 -27.37
CA ARG A 366 14.38 -5.32 -26.47
C ARG A 366 15.32 -6.40 -25.95
N PHE A 367 15.11 -6.78 -24.70
CA PHE A 367 15.70 -8.00 -24.15
C PHE A 367 14.95 -9.22 -24.70
N ARG A 368 15.67 -10.33 -24.92
CA ARG A 368 15.11 -11.63 -25.36
C ARG A 368 14.17 -12.19 -24.30
N ASP A 369 13.07 -12.79 -24.73
CA ASP A 369 12.17 -13.53 -23.84
C ASP A 369 12.79 -14.87 -23.46
N ALA A 370 12.67 -15.29 -22.20
CA ALA A 370 13.27 -16.54 -21.70
C ALA A 370 12.78 -17.81 -22.44
N LYS A 371 11.68 -17.70 -23.20
CA LYS A 371 11.10 -18.81 -23.97
C LYS A 371 11.66 -18.94 -25.40
N GLU A 372 12.31 -17.91 -25.94
CA GLU A 372 12.82 -17.95 -27.33
C GLU A 372 14.08 -18.83 -27.49
N ASP A 373 14.83 -19.05 -26.41
CA ASP A 373 16.10 -19.81 -26.41
C ASP A 373 15.94 -21.33 -26.55
N SER A 374 14.73 -21.87 -26.50
CA SER A 374 14.52 -23.33 -26.66
C SER A 374 14.60 -23.81 -28.12
N THR A 375 14.70 -22.90 -29.08
CA THR A 375 14.58 -23.24 -30.52
C THR A 375 15.89 -23.17 -31.32
N ILE A 376 16.99 -22.66 -30.75
CA ILE A 376 18.24 -22.45 -31.50
C ILE A 376 19.43 -23.13 -30.79
N SER A 377 19.34 -24.43 -30.53
CA SER A 377 20.52 -25.30 -30.43
C SER A 377 20.07 -26.77 -30.44
N SER A 378 19.67 -27.27 -31.61
CA SER A 378 19.81 -28.71 -31.84
C SER A 378 21.26 -28.93 -32.27
N PRO A 379 22.06 -29.74 -31.54
CA PRO A 379 23.40 -30.09 -32.00
C PRO A 379 23.29 -30.75 -33.38
N PRO A 380 24.29 -30.57 -34.27
CA PRO A 380 24.31 -31.25 -35.56
C PRO A 380 24.18 -32.77 -35.31
N PRO A 381 23.36 -33.50 -36.07
CA PRO A 381 23.27 -34.94 -35.92
C PRO A 381 24.67 -35.54 -36.08
N GLU A 382 25.11 -36.30 -35.08
CA GLU A 382 26.35 -37.08 -35.13
C GLU A 382 26.38 -37.85 -36.46
N ARG A 383 27.41 -37.58 -37.26
CA ARG A 383 27.66 -38.35 -38.49
C ARG A 383 28.05 -39.77 -38.09
N ASP A 384 27.22 -40.71 -38.53
CA ASP A 384 27.51 -42.14 -38.52
C ASP A 384 28.86 -42.40 -39.26
N PRO A 385 29.86 -43.05 -38.63
CA PRO A 385 31.18 -43.28 -39.22
C PRO A 385 31.21 -44.33 -40.35
N SER A 386 30.06 -44.71 -40.91
CA SER A 386 29.95 -45.84 -41.85
C SER A 386 29.76 -45.46 -43.33
N ALA A 387 29.85 -44.18 -43.70
CA ALA A 387 29.70 -43.76 -45.10
C ALA A 387 31.07 -43.67 -45.86
N PRO A 388 31.20 -44.25 -47.07
CA PRO A 388 32.43 -44.17 -47.87
C PRO A 388 32.71 -42.74 -48.36
N PRO A 389 33.97 -42.40 -48.70
CA PRO A 389 34.35 -41.04 -49.08
C PRO A 389 33.72 -40.65 -50.42
N GLU A 390 32.93 -39.58 -50.44
CA GLU A 390 32.48 -38.95 -51.68
C GLU A 390 33.64 -38.22 -52.37
N GLU A 391 33.68 -38.43 -53.67
CA GLU A 391 34.70 -38.02 -54.62
C GLU A 391 34.75 -36.50 -54.81
N HIS A 392 35.91 -35.89 -54.57
CA HIS A 392 36.15 -34.46 -54.79
C HIS A 392 35.94 -34.06 -56.26
N LYS A 393 34.92 -33.25 -56.53
CA LYS A 393 34.84 -32.44 -57.76
C LYS A 393 35.48 -31.06 -57.55
N PRO A 394 36.43 -30.62 -58.39
CA PRO A 394 37.05 -29.31 -58.27
C PRO A 394 36.07 -28.20 -58.71
N GLN A 395 35.80 -27.25 -57.81
CA GLN A 395 35.07 -26.03 -58.14
C GLN A 395 35.98 -25.01 -58.83
N SER A 396 35.49 -24.56 -59.99
CA SER A 396 36.03 -23.55 -60.89
C SER A 396 36.08 -22.16 -60.25
N PHE A 397 37.27 -21.54 -60.26
CA PHE A 397 37.46 -20.12 -59.92
C PHE A 397 37.06 -19.24 -61.12
N GLY A 398 35.97 -18.49 -60.97
CA GLY A 398 35.60 -17.37 -61.86
C GLY A 398 36.18 -16.03 -61.37
N PRO A 399 36.52 -15.10 -62.27
CA PRO A 399 37.36 -13.93 -61.94
C PRO A 399 36.61 -12.78 -61.24
N LYS A 400 37.31 -12.17 -60.27
CA LYS A 400 36.96 -10.93 -59.56
C LYS A 400 36.86 -9.73 -60.51
N ALA A 401 35.77 -8.97 -60.41
CA ALA A 401 35.65 -7.64 -61.00
C ALA A 401 36.37 -6.57 -60.14
N PRO A 402 36.96 -5.52 -60.75
CA PRO A 402 37.69 -4.48 -60.05
C PRO A 402 36.78 -3.39 -59.43
N PRO A 403 37.23 -2.68 -58.39
CA PRO A 403 36.47 -1.61 -57.74
C PRO A 403 36.47 -0.30 -58.55
N PRO A 404 35.44 0.55 -58.40
CA PRO A 404 35.37 1.85 -59.06
C PRO A 404 36.29 2.90 -58.41
N PRO A 405 36.74 3.92 -59.17
CA PRO A 405 37.67 4.93 -58.70
C PRO A 405 37.02 6.03 -57.82
N PRO A 406 37.82 6.72 -56.97
CA PRO A 406 37.35 7.74 -56.05
C PRO A 406 37.03 9.07 -56.76
N LYS A 407 35.95 9.73 -56.34
CA LYS A 407 35.64 11.11 -56.74
C LYS A 407 36.40 12.10 -55.85
N SER A 408 37.16 12.98 -56.49
CA SER A 408 37.83 14.15 -55.90
C SER A 408 36.85 15.32 -55.67
N PRO A 409 37.23 16.31 -54.84
CA PRO A 409 36.31 17.25 -54.20
C PRO A 409 36.10 18.53 -55.02
N SER A 410 34.87 19.05 -55.01
CA SER A 410 34.58 20.41 -55.46
C SER A 410 34.34 21.33 -54.27
N GLN A 411 35.23 22.31 -54.15
CA GLN A 411 35.06 23.55 -53.40
C GLN A 411 33.90 24.35 -53.99
N SER A 412 33.11 24.99 -53.15
CA SER A 412 32.43 26.25 -53.46
C SER A 412 32.26 27.02 -52.16
N VAL A 413 32.90 28.18 -52.14
CA VAL A 413 32.92 29.23 -51.13
C VAL A 413 31.89 30.30 -51.55
N GLN A 414 31.44 31.09 -50.57
CA GLN A 414 30.66 32.36 -50.65
C GLN A 414 29.11 32.27 -50.67
N ASP A 415 28.52 32.64 -49.52
CA ASP A 415 27.75 33.88 -49.31
C ASP A 415 27.64 34.05 -47.76
N GLU A 416 28.46 34.88 -47.10
CA GLU A 416 28.22 36.30 -46.76
C GLU A 416 26.79 36.61 -46.28
N GLN A 417 26.68 36.84 -44.97
CA GLN A 417 26.27 38.13 -44.38
C GLN A 417 24.76 38.38 -44.43
N ASP A 418 24.08 38.08 -43.32
CA ASP A 418 23.12 38.99 -42.70
C ASP A 418 22.74 38.48 -41.29
N GLU A 419 22.30 39.39 -40.43
CA GLU A 419 21.78 39.16 -39.06
C GLU A 419 22.79 38.98 -37.91
N ALA A 420 23.72 39.93 -37.80
CA ALA A 420 24.31 40.31 -36.50
C ALA A 420 24.03 41.78 -36.19
N SER A 421 22.74 42.13 -36.07
CA SER A 421 22.30 43.51 -35.83
C SER A 421 21.06 43.65 -34.95
N GLU A 422 20.78 42.75 -34.00
CA GLU A 422 19.67 43.00 -33.06
C GLU A 422 19.78 42.16 -31.78
N LYS A 423 20.54 42.65 -30.79
CA LYS A 423 20.41 42.35 -29.34
C LYS A 423 21.51 43.05 -28.54
N ARG A 424 21.52 44.39 -28.61
CA ARG A 424 22.13 45.27 -27.60
C ARG A 424 21.25 46.51 -27.48
N LYS A 425 20.15 46.37 -26.74
CA LYS A 425 19.32 47.44 -26.17
C LYS A 425 18.20 46.78 -25.36
N LEU A 426 18.49 46.45 -24.11
CA LEU A 426 17.52 46.23 -23.02
C LEU A 426 18.33 45.96 -21.75
N ASN A 427 18.94 47.03 -21.26
CA ASN A 427 19.43 47.23 -19.90
C ASN A 427 19.57 48.74 -19.78
N ASP A 428 18.45 49.39 -19.48
CA ASP A 428 18.32 50.70 -18.81
C ASP A 428 16.82 51.06 -18.81
N GLU A 429 16.11 50.55 -17.80
CA GLU A 429 15.08 51.25 -17.01
C GLU A 429 14.73 50.46 -15.74
#